data_AF-A0A8T6TMA7-F1
#
_entry.id   AF-A0A8T6TMA7-F1
#
_cell.length_a   1.000
_cell.length_b   1.000
_cell.length_c   1.000
_cell.angle_alpha   90.00
_cell.angle_beta   90.00
_cell.angle_gamma   90.00
#
_symmetry.space_group_name_H-M   'P 1'
#
loop_
_entity.id
_entity.type
_entity.pdbx_description
1 polymer ?
#
loop_
_entity_poly.entity_id
_entity_poly.type
_entity_poly.pdbx_seq_one_letter_code
_entity_poly.pdbx_strand_id
1 'polypeptide(L)'
;MTLSRMAAAARNAAFPPFGSWFGLARHIVVGGIAGLVTGLLVGGVGGRLFMRIAGAAAADTAQGATTEAGFTVGEITAGGSLGLVIFTGVFVGIAGAVLYLVFRPWLAWTGRWRGVAYGVMLFAVGSATSDVMNPDNIDFVILGNEVLVVGMIVALFVGFGVFMEWMFGKLDRRLPAAEGSARWAYSFLALLGAGAGGLATPFLLFNRQACDCDPPLVAATFVVIAAAGTAMSWWNTVRPSRLETLTVALGLTGVTGAAVFGLIRAVSDAIEIIS
;
A
#
# COMPACT_ATOMS: atom_id res chain seq x y z
N MET A 1 7.56 -24.35 9.39
CA MET A 1 7.47 -24.29 7.90
C MET A 1 8.90 -24.40 7.37
N THR A 2 9.22 -25.37 6.50
CA THR A 2 10.62 -25.62 6.07
C THR A 2 11.06 -24.60 5.01
N LEU A 3 12.34 -24.20 5.02
CA LEU A 3 12.96 -23.32 4.01
C LEU A 3 12.67 -23.75 2.56
N SER A 4 12.59 -25.06 2.32
CA SER A 4 12.22 -25.64 1.03
C SER A 4 10.81 -25.25 0.55
N ARG A 5 9.83 -25.17 1.45
CA ARG A 5 8.46 -24.74 1.11
C ARG A 5 8.39 -23.24 0.84
N MET A 6 9.21 -22.43 1.52
CA MET A 6 9.32 -20.99 1.25
C MET A 6 9.93 -20.75 -0.13
N ALA A 7 11.00 -21.47 -0.49
CA ALA A 7 11.63 -21.37 -1.81
C ALA A 7 10.71 -21.85 -2.95
N ALA A 8 9.93 -22.91 -2.72
CA ALA A 8 8.94 -23.39 -3.70
C ALA A 8 7.75 -22.43 -3.83
N ALA A 9 7.26 -21.86 -2.72
CA ALA A 9 6.20 -20.85 -2.73
C ALA A 9 6.66 -19.56 -3.43
N ALA A 10 7.90 -19.11 -3.18
CA ALA A 10 8.47 -17.94 -3.83
C ALA A 10 8.62 -18.14 -5.35
N ARG A 11 9.05 -19.33 -5.80
CA ARG A 11 9.10 -19.67 -7.23
C ARG A 11 7.71 -19.70 -7.86
N ASN A 12 6.76 -20.41 -7.27
CA ASN A 12 5.40 -20.51 -7.81
C ASN A 12 4.67 -19.18 -7.80
N ALA A 13 5.00 -18.30 -6.87
CA ALA A 13 4.36 -16.99 -6.76
C ALA A 13 5.03 -15.90 -7.60
N ALA A 14 6.33 -16.05 -7.92
CA ALA A 14 7.01 -15.24 -8.90
C ALA A 14 6.45 -15.43 -10.33
N PHE A 15 5.62 -16.43 -10.59
CA PHE A 15 5.02 -16.63 -11.92
C PHE A 15 3.50 -16.68 -11.82
N PRO A 16 2.83 -15.52 -11.79
CA PRO A 16 1.37 -15.46 -11.81
C PRO A 16 0.79 -16.11 -13.09
N PRO A 17 -0.43 -16.68 -13.04
CA PRO A 17 -0.89 -17.65 -14.04
C PRO A 17 -1.41 -17.05 -15.36
N PHE A 18 -1.20 -15.77 -15.65
CA PHE A 18 -1.92 -15.10 -16.74
C PHE A 18 -1.48 -15.45 -18.16
N GLY A 19 -0.34 -16.14 -18.36
CA GLY A 19 0.11 -16.79 -19.62
C GLY A 19 0.23 -15.91 -20.88
N SER A 20 -0.18 -14.65 -20.82
CA SER A 20 -0.32 -13.73 -21.96
C SER A 20 -0.34 -12.27 -21.47
N TRP A 21 -0.02 -11.34 -22.37
CA TRP A 21 -0.09 -9.90 -22.09
C TRP A 21 -1.51 -9.40 -21.74
N PHE A 22 -2.55 -10.00 -22.32
CA PHE A 22 -3.93 -9.64 -22.03
C PHE A 22 -4.38 -10.12 -20.65
N GLY A 23 -3.91 -11.30 -20.22
CA GLY A 23 -4.12 -11.78 -18.86
C GLY A 23 -3.41 -10.89 -17.84
N LEU A 24 -2.21 -10.38 -18.14
CA LEU A 24 -1.52 -9.40 -17.31
C LEU A 24 -2.33 -8.09 -17.22
N ALA A 25 -2.82 -7.58 -18.36
CA ALA A 25 -3.64 -6.36 -18.38
C ALA A 25 -4.89 -6.52 -17.49
N ARG A 26 -5.60 -7.65 -17.60
CA ARG A 26 -6.72 -7.98 -16.69
C ARG A 26 -6.27 -8.00 -15.23
N HIS A 27 -5.13 -8.62 -14.92
CA HIS A 27 -4.61 -8.68 -13.55
C HIS A 27 -4.34 -7.29 -12.96
N ILE A 28 -3.75 -6.39 -13.75
CA ILE A 28 -3.54 -4.99 -13.38
C ILE A 28 -4.88 -4.29 -13.14
N VAL A 29 -5.88 -4.49 -14.01
CA VAL A 29 -7.21 -3.89 -13.85
C VAL A 29 -7.93 -4.40 -12.60
N VAL A 30 -7.88 -5.70 -12.32
CA VAL A 30 -8.42 -6.29 -11.08
C VAL A 30 -7.77 -5.62 -9.86
N GLY A 31 -6.44 -5.48 -9.87
CA GLY A 31 -5.68 -4.77 -8.84
C GLY A 31 -6.09 -3.31 -8.71
N GLY A 32 -6.19 -2.59 -9.81
CA GLY A 32 -6.57 -1.17 -9.83
C GLY A 32 -7.96 -0.94 -9.27
N ILE A 33 -8.97 -1.71 -9.71
CA ILE A 33 -10.35 -1.60 -9.17
C ILE A 33 -10.37 -1.97 -7.69
N ALA A 34 -9.69 -3.05 -7.30
CA ALA A 34 -9.60 -3.43 -5.89
C ALA A 34 -8.98 -2.33 -5.03
N GLY A 35 -7.90 -1.72 -5.50
CA GLY A 35 -7.20 -0.66 -4.79
C GLY A 35 -8.02 0.63 -4.73
N LEU A 36 -8.71 1.03 -5.80
CA LEU A 36 -9.62 2.18 -5.78
C LEU A 36 -10.73 1.99 -4.74
N VAL A 37 -11.41 0.84 -4.74
CA VAL A 37 -12.48 0.58 -3.77
C VAL A 37 -11.92 0.52 -2.35
N THR A 38 -10.75 -0.09 -2.15
CA THR A 38 -10.08 -0.15 -0.85
C THR A 38 -9.64 1.24 -0.38
N GLY A 39 -9.09 2.06 -1.26
CA GLY A 39 -8.66 3.42 -0.96
C GLY A 39 -9.82 4.33 -0.58
N LEU A 40 -10.93 4.26 -1.31
CA LEU A 40 -12.13 5.03 -0.96
C LEU A 40 -12.72 4.61 0.39
N LEU A 41 -12.83 3.31 0.64
CA LEU A 41 -13.48 2.80 1.85
C LEU A 41 -12.56 2.82 3.08
N VAL A 42 -11.34 2.32 2.97
CA VAL A 42 -10.41 2.23 4.11
C VAL A 42 -9.60 3.50 4.26
N GLY A 43 -9.00 4.00 3.17
CA GLY A 43 -8.23 5.25 3.21
C GLY A 43 -9.11 6.47 3.45
N GLY A 44 -10.20 6.61 2.68
CA GLY A 44 -11.15 7.73 2.78
C GLY A 44 -12.06 7.62 3.99
N VAL A 45 -13.02 6.68 3.96
CA VAL A 45 -14.01 6.54 5.05
C VAL A 45 -13.36 6.09 6.35
N GLY A 46 -12.44 5.11 6.30
CA GLY A 46 -11.69 4.67 7.47
C GLY A 46 -10.78 5.77 8.04
N GLY A 47 -10.11 6.56 7.20
CA GLY A 47 -9.34 7.73 7.65
C GLY A 47 -10.22 8.78 8.33
N ARG A 48 -11.44 9.01 7.83
CA ARG A 48 -12.39 9.92 8.48
C ARG A 48 -12.89 9.38 9.83
N LEU A 49 -13.13 8.07 9.91
CA LEU A 49 -13.48 7.42 11.17
C LEU A 49 -12.32 7.53 12.17
N PHE A 50 -11.08 7.36 11.70
CA PHE A 50 -9.87 7.54 12.50
C PHE A 50 -9.82 8.94 13.11
N MET A 51 -9.90 9.98 12.28
CA MET A 51 -9.87 11.37 12.75
C MET A 51 -10.99 11.65 13.76
N ARG A 52 -12.18 11.05 13.59
CA ARG A 52 -13.30 11.24 14.50
C ARG A 52 -13.07 10.59 15.86
N ILE A 53 -12.55 9.36 15.89
CA ILE A 53 -12.25 8.67 17.14
C ILE A 53 -11.11 9.38 17.86
N ALA A 54 -10.04 9.75 17.14
CA ALA A 54 -8.91 10.47 17.69
C ALA A 54 -9.34 11.83 18.27
N GLY A 55 -10.14 12.60 17.52
CA GLY A 55 -10.65 13.88 17.99
C GLY A 55 -11.66 13.77 19.14
N ALA A 56 -12.40 12.67 19.26
CA ALA A 56 -13.29 12.42 20.40
C ALA A 56 -12.53 11.96 21.66
N ALA A 57 -11.34 11.40 21.49
CA ALA A 57 -10.45 11.00 22.58
C ALA A 57 -9.48 12.12 23.00
N ALA A 58 -9.33 13.16 22.18
CA ALA A 58 -8.48 14.30 22.46
C ALA A 58 -9.05 15.17 23.60
N ALA A 59 -8.15 15.80 24.37
CA ALA A 59 -8.54 16.69 25.46
C ALA A 59 -9.42 17.86 24.97
N ASP A 60 -10.30 18.37 25.84
CA ASP A 60 -11.21 19.48 25.49
C ASP A 60 -10.48 20.73 24.95
N THR A 61 -9.21 20.92 25.36
CA THR A 61 -8.32 21.99 24.88
C THR A 61 -7.88 21.84 23.42
N ALA A 62 -8.01 20.67 22.82
CA ALA A 62 -7.67 20.38 21.43
C ALA A 62 -8.83 20.62 20.45
N GLN A 63 -10.06 20.82 20.96
CA GLN A 63 -11.23 21.10 20.11
C GLN A 63 -11.07 22.47 19.43
N GLY A 64 -11.21 22.50 18.10
CA GLY A 64 -10.99 23.71 17.30
C GLY A 64 -9.53 23.97 16.88
N ALA A 65 -8.57 23.11 17.26
CA ALA A 65 -7.20 23.20 16.77
C ALA A 65 -7.10 22.74 15.31
N THR A 66 -6.19 23.34 14.54
CA THR A 66 -5.87 22.91 13.16
C THR A 66 -4.75 21.88 13.19
N THR A 67 -4.99 20.70 12.61
CA THR A 67 -3.97 19.65 12.41
C THR A 67 -3.00 20.04 11.32
N GLU A 68 -1.87 19.34 11.20
CA GLU A 68 -0.89 19.53 10.12
C GLU A 68 -1.51 19.36 8.72
N ALA A 69 -2.46 18.42 8.60
CA ALA A 69 -3.24 18.22 7.38
C ALA A 69 -4.24 19.36 7.04
N GLY A 70 -4.26 20.45 7.80
CA GLY A 70 -5.10 21.62 7.57
C GLY A 70 -6.56 21.46 7.97
N PHE A 71 -6.89 20.47 8.81
CA PHE A 71 -8.26 20.22 9.27
C PHE A 71 -8.46 20.68 10.70
N THR A 72 -9.59 21.35 10.95
CA THR A 72 -10.01 21.73 12.31
C THR A 72 -10.58 20.53 13.05
N VAL A 73 -10.03 20.20 14.22
CA VAL A 73 -10.55 19.15 15.10
C VAL A 73 -11.97 19.53 15.54
N GLY A 74 -12.94 18.64 15.26
CA GLY A 74 -14.35 18.82 15.61
C GLY A 74 -15.24 19.37 14.50
N GLU A 75 -14.71 19.84 13.38
CA GLU A 75 -15.50 20.42 12.29
C GLU A 75 -15.79 19.41 11.15
N ILE A 76 -17.06 19.32 10.74
CA ILE A 76 -17.49 18.50 9.60
C ILE A 76 -17.98 19.41 8.49
N THR A 77 -17.09 19.71 7.53
CA THR A 77 -17.52 20.29 6.26
C THR A 77 -17.82 19.17 5.27
N ALA A 78 -18.96 19.26 4.59
CA ALA A 78 -19.32 18.33 3.52
C ALA A 78 -18.29 18.37 2.37
N GLY A 79 -17.78 19.57 2.07
CA GLY A 79 -16.71 19.79 1.07
C GLY A 79 -15.37 19.14 1.47
N GLY A 80 -14.93 19.31 2.73
CA GLY A 80 -13.69 18.69 3.21
C GLY A 80 -13.77 17.17 3.29
N SER A 81 -14.94 16.63 3.66
CA SER A 81 -15.16 15.18 3.72
C SER A 81 -15.19 14.55 2.32
N LEU A 82 -15.88 15.17 1.36
CA LEU A 82 -15.92 14.67 -0.02
C LEU A 82 -14.56 14.79 -0.70
N GLY A 83 -13.87 15.91 -0.49
CA GLY A 83 -12.52 16.15 -0.98
C GLY A 83 -11.53 15.12 -0.44
N LEU A 84 -11.53 14.86 0.86
CA LEU A 84 -10.64 13.87 1.47
C LEU A 84 -10.95 12.45 0.99
N VAL A 85 -12.23 12.04 0.96
CA VAL A 85 -12.59 10.69 0.51
C VAL A 85 -12.21 10.47 -0.96
N ILE A 86 -12.47 11.47 -1.82
CA ILE A 86 -12.21 11.34 -3.25
C ILE A 86 -10.72 11.49 -3.55
N PHE A 87 -10.08 12.59 -3.14
CA PHE A 87 -8.69 12.84 -3.47
C PHE A 87 -7.77 11.90 -2.70
N THR A 88 -7.80 11.90 -1.37
CA THR A 88 -6.92 11.02 -0.57
C THR A 88 -7.24 9.56 -0.82
N GLY A 89 -8.53 9.17 -0.84
CA GLY A 89 -8.93 7.79 -1.07
C GLY A 89 -8.52 7.27 -2.46
N VAL A 90 -8.63 8.06 -3.52
CA VAL A 90 -8.18 7.65 -4.87
C VAL A 90 -6.66 7.58 -4.95
N PHE A 91 -5.94 8.59 -4.46
CA PHE A 91 -4.47 8.60 -4.51
C PHE A 91 -3.86 7.44 -3.71
N VAL A 92 -4.30 7.26 -2.46
CA VAL A 92 -3.89 6.14 -1.60
C VAL A 92 -4.33 4.81 -2.20
N GLY A 93 -5.54 4.74 -2.78
CA GLY A 93 -6.03 3.54 -3.46
C GLY A 93 -5.19 3.12 -4.66
N ILE A 94 -4.77 4.08 -5.50
CA ILE A 94 -3.92 3.84 -6.68
C ILE A 94 -2.53 3.40 -6.23
N ALA A 95 -1.89 4.14 -5.32
CA ALA A 95 -0.57 3.79 -4.82
C ALA A 95 -0.57 2.44 -4.09
N GLY A 96 -1.58 2.21 -3.25
CA GLY A 96 -1.82 0.93 -2.61
C GLY A 96 -2.10 -0.20 -3.60
N ALA A 97 -2.74 0.06 -4.75
CA ALA A 97 -2.90 -0.95 -5.79
C ALA A 97 -1.55 -1.35 -6.41
N VAL A 98 -0.70 -0.36 -6.72
CA VAL A 98 0.63 -0.59 -7.30
C VAL A 98 1.49 -1.38 -6.35
N LEU A 99 1.62 -0.94 -5.10
CA LEU A 99 2.41 -1.63 -4.08
C LEU A 99 1.88 -3.04 -3.81
N TYR A 100 0.55 -3.21 -3.81
CA TYR A 100 -0.04 -4.54 -3.71
C TYR A 100 0.38 -5.44 -4.86
N LEU A 101 0.27 -4.99 -6.12
CA LEU A 101 0.69 -5.79 -7.28
C LEU A 101 2.19 -6.11 -7.26
N VAL A 102 3.02 -5.18 -6.77
CA VAL A 102 4.46 -5.38 -6.58
C VAL A 102 4.74 -6.42 -5.49
N PHE A 103 4.12 -6.32 -4.30
CA PHE A 103 4.47 -7.18 -3.17
C PHE A 103 3.73 -8.52 -3.16
N ARG A 104 2.51 -8.59 -3.69
CA ARG A 104 1.63 -9.76 -3.62
C ARG A 104 2.29 -11.07 -4.09
N PRO A 105 3.05 -11.12 -5.21
CA PRO A 105 3.79 -12.31 -5.61
C PRO A 105 4.69 -12.83 -4.48
N TRP A 106 5.46 -11.94 -3.87
CA TRP A 106 6.47 -12.28 -2.87
C TRP A 106 5.87 -12.60 -1.50
N LEU A 107 4.60 -12.24 -1.27
CA LEU A 107 3.86 -12.53 -0.04
C LEU A 107 3.04 -13.83 -0.12
N ALA A 108 3.05 -14.57 -1.23
CA ALA A 108 2.18 -15.73 -1.40
C ALA A 108 2.41 -16.86 -0.37
N TRP A 109 3.61 -16.98 0.18
CA TRP A 109 3.95 -17.97 1.20
C TRP A 109 3.13 -17.79 2.50
N THR A 110 2.57 -16.60 2.74
CA THR A 110 1.73 -16.30 3.91
C THR A 110 0.31 -16.88 3.79
N GLY A 111 -0.07 -17.37 2.61
CA GLY A 111 -1.35 -18.04 2.37
C GLY A 111 -2.55 -17.15 2.73
N ARG A 112 -3.38 -17.61 3.68
CA ARG A 112 -4.58 -16.88 4.13
C ARG A 112 -4.26 -15.54 4.81
N TRP A 113 -3.03 -15.35 5.28
CA TRP A 113 -2.59 -14.15 5.97
C TRP A 113 -2.00 -13.09 5.03
N ARG A 114 -2.08 -13.29 3.72
CA ARG A 114 -1.50 -12.38 2.73
C ARG A 114 -1.98 -10.95 2.85
N GLY A 115 -3.27 -10.74 3.17
CA GLY A 115 -3.81 -9.41 3.42
C GLY A 115 -3.17 -8.72 4.63
N VAL A 116 -2.99 -9.45 5.73
CA VAL A 116 -2.31 -8.92 6.93
C VAL A 116 -0.83 -8.64 6.63
N ALA A 117 -0.13 -9.57 5.99
CA ALA A 117 1.27 -9.39 5.63
C ALA A 117 1.47 -8.18 4.69
N TYR A 118 0.54 -7.97 3.75
CA TYR A 118 0.55 -6.80 2.89
C TYR A 118 0.26 -5.51 3.66
N GLY A 119 -0.70 -5.51 4.59
CA GLY A 119 -0.97 -4.34 5.42
C GLY A 119 0.20 -3.97 6.33
N VAL A 120 0.89 -4.95 6.91
CA VAL A 120 2.14 -4.73 7.67
C VAL A 120 3.25 -4.19 6.78
N MET A 121 3.40 -4.71 5.56
CA MET A 121 4.35 -4.17 4.57
C MET A 121 4.02 -2.73 4.22
N LEU A 122 2.74 -2.42 4.02
CA LEU A 122 2.28 -1.07 3.69
C LEU A 122 2.54 -0.11 4.86
N PHE A 123 2.32 -0.55 6.10
CA PHE A 123 2.67 0.20 7.31
C PHE A 123 4.18 0.46 7.39
N ALA A 124 5.01 -0.56 7.14
CA ALA A 124 6.47 -0.44 7.14
C ALA A 124 6.95 0.58 6.11
N VAL A 125 6.45 0.50 4.86
CA VAL A 125 6.81 1.44 3.80
C VAL A 125 6.28 2.84 4.12
N GLY A 126 5.01 2.96 4.50
CA GLY A 126 4.37 4.23 4.81
C GLY A 126 5.08 4.98 5.94
N SER A 127 5.39 4.29 7.05
CA SER A 127 6.11 4.90 8.18
C SER A 127 7.52 5.33 7.80
N ALA A 128 8.17 4.62 6.86
CA ALA A 128 9.50 4.97 6.41
C ALA A 128 9.55 6.07 5.36
N THR A 129 8.44 6.36 4.67
CA THR A 129 8.39 7.28 3.53
C THR A 129 7.45 8.46 3.74
N SER A 130 6.83 8.61 4.91
CA SER A 130 5.89 9.69 5.22
C SER A 130 5.92 10.08 6.70
N ASP A 131 5.36 11.24 7.04
CA ASP A 131 5.26 11.76 8.41
C ASP A 131 4.25 11.04 9.30
N VAL A 132 3.60 9.97 8.82
CA VAL A 132 2.53 9.27 9.55
C VAL A 132 2.96 8.75 10.91
N MET A 133 4.21 8.35 11.06
CA MET A 133 4.80 7.88 12.31
C MET A 133 5.97 8.76 12.76
N ASN A 134 6.06 10.01 12.29
CA ASN A 134 7.15 10.89 12.69
C ASN A 134 6.96 11.34 14.17
N PRO A 135 7.92 11.11 15.08
CA PRO A 135 7.81 11.56 16.47
C PRO A 135 7.68 13.08 16.63
N ASP A 136 8.20 13.85 15.66
CA ASP A 136 8.09 15.31 15.64
C ASP A 136 6.73 15.80 15.12
N ASN A 137 5.81 14.90 14.75
CA ASN A 137 4.50 15.28 14.25
C ASN A 137 3.62 15.87 15.36
N ILE A 138 3.28 17.16 15.21
CA ILE A 138 2.47 17.90 16.17
C ILE A 138 1.06 17.31 16.37
N ASP A 139 0.55 16.52 15.42
CA ASP A 139 -0.75 15.86 15.54
C ASP A 139 -0.78 14.89 16.73
N PHE A 140 0.33 14.24 17.11
CA PHE A 140 0.39 13.40 18.31
C PHE A 140 0.21 14.23 19.59
N VAL A 141 0.83 15.41 19.65
CA VAL A 141 0.71 16.35 20.77
C VAL A 141 -0.71 16.91 20.87
N ILE A 142 -1.33 17.25 19.74
CA ILE A 142 -2.71 17.77 19.69
C ILE A 142 -3.72 16.72 20.16
N LEU A 143 -3.54 15.46 19.75
CA LEU A 143 -4.48 14.38 20.06
C LEU A 143 -4.30 13.82 21.48
N GLY A 144 -3.10 13.90 22.06
CA GLY A 144 -2.81 13.63 23.48
C GLY A 144 -3.07 12.20 23.96
N ASN A 145 -3.33 11.26 23.05
CA ASN A 145 -3.47 9.83 23.32
C ASN A 145 -2.70 9.02 22.28
N GLU A 146 -1.39 9.00 22.46
CA GLU A 146 -0.41 8.53 21.48
C GLU A 146 -0.58 7.02 21.22
N VAL A 147 -0.85 6.23 22.27
CA VAL A 147 -1.08 4.78 22.17
C VAL A 147 -2.30 4.46 21.30
N LEU A 148 -3.40 5.20 21.49
CA LEU A 148 -4.61 5.03 20.68
C LEU A 148 -4.33 5.39 19.21
N VAL A 149 -3.71 6.54 18.97
CA VAL A 149 -3.43 7.04 17.61
C VAL A 149 -2.52 6.08 16.86
N VAL A 150 -1.38 5.68 17.45
CA VAL A 150 -0.45 4.69 16.87
C VAL A 150 -1.17 3.37 16.59
N GLY A 151 -1.95 2.86 17.55
CA GLY A 151 -2.71 1.62 17.38
C GLY A 151 -3.71 1.68 16.24
N MET A 152 -4.39 2.82 16.06
CA MET A 152 -5.34 3.00 14.98
C MET A 152 -4.68 3.19 13.61
N ILE A 153 -3.52 3.85 13.53
CA ILE A 153 -2.71 3.93 12.31
C ILE A 153 -2.37 2.51 11.86
N VAL A 154 -1.78 1.70 12.75
CA VAL A 154 -1.46 0.29 12.45
C VAL A 154 -2.71 -0.47 12.00
N ALA A 155 -3.84 -0.30 12.70
CA ALA A 155 -5.11 -0.94 12.34
C ALA A 155 -5.61 -0.52 10.95
N LEU A 156 -5.44 0.74 10.56
CA LEU A 156 -5.87 1.25 9.26
C LEU A 156 -5.03 0.65 8.12
N PHE A 157 -3.71 0.56 8.27
CA PHE A 157 -2.83 -0.10 7.29
C PHE A 157 -3.10 -1.61 7.18
N VAL A 158 -3.24 -2.30 8.32
CA VAL A 158 -3.56 -3.74 8.33
C VAL A 158 -4.95 -3.98 7.74
N GLY A 159 -5.94 -3.16 8.11
CA GLY A 159 -7.29 -3.18 7.57
C GLY A 159 -7.31 -2.96 6.05
N PHE A 160 -6.51 -2.02 5.55
CA PHE A 160 -6.34 -1.78 4.12
C PHE A 160 -5.85 -3.05 3.43
N GLY A 161 -4.81 -3.68 3.97
CA GLY A 161 -4.24 -4.87 3.36
C GLY A 161 -5.19 -6.07 3.34
N VAL A 162 -5.93 -6.29 4.43
CA VAL A 162 -6.96 -7.34 4.51
C VAL A 162 -8.08 -7.10 3.51
N PHE A 163 -8.60 -5.88 3.44
CA PHE A 163 -9.69 -5.54 2.53
C PHE A 163 -9.25 -5.59 1.06
N MET A 164 -8.04 -5.12 0.76
CA MET A 164 -7.44 -5.19 -0.57
C MET A 164 -7.35 -6.63 -1.07
N GLU A 165 -6.80 -7.54 -0.26
CA GLU A 165 -6.68 -8.96 -0.61
C GLU A 165 -8.05 -9.61 -0.83
N TRP A 166 -9.01 -9.32 0.04
CA TRP A 166 -10.38 -9.80 -0.11
C TRP A 166 -11.03 -9.30 -1.41
N MET A 167 -10.93 -8.00 -1.67
CA MET A 167 -11.52 -7.36 -2.84
C MET A 167 -10.88 -7.88 -4.13
N PHE A 168 -9.55 -7.97 -4.15
CA PHE A 168 -8.80 -8.54 -5.27
C PHE A 168 -9.27 -9.96 -5.58
N GLY A 169 -9.32 -10.84 -4.58
CA GLY A 169 -9.77 -12.22 -4.79
C GLY A 169 -11.25 -12.33 -5.18
N LYS A 170 -12.09 -11.38 -4.77
CA LYS A 170 -13.51 -11.30 -5.16
C LYS A 170 -13.66 -10.86 -6.62
N LEU A 171 -12.93 -9.83 -7.05
CA LEU A 171 -12.94 -9.31 -8.41
C LEU A 171 -12.28 -10.27 -9.40
N ASP A 172 -11.17 -10.91 -9.03
CA ASP A 172 -10.48 -11.88 -9.88
C ASP A 172 -11.35 -13.09 -10.21
N ARG A 173 -12.30 -13.46 -9.33
CA ARG A 173 -13.28 -14.53 -9.60
C ARG A 173 -14.49 -14.08 -10.41
N ARG A 174 -14.81 -12.79 -10.39
CA ARG A 174 -16.03 -12.23 -11.01
C ARG A 174 -15.80 -11.63 -12.39
N LEU A 175 -14.61 -11.09 -12.63
CA LEU A 175 -14.29 -10.44 -13.90
C LEU A 175 -13.93 -11.49 -14.95
N PRO A 176 -14.50 -11.39 -16.17
CA PRO A 176 -14.27 -12.37 -17.23
C PRO A 176 -12.81 -12.39 -17.67
N ALA A 177 -12.41 -13.49 -18.31
CA ALA A 177 -11.10 -13.60 -18.95
C ALA A 177 -10.92 -12.50 -20.03
N ALA A 178 -9.66 -12.16 -20.32
CA ALA A 178 -9.34 -11.17 -21.35
C ALA A 178 -9.44 -11.82 -22.75
N GLU A 179 -10.68 -11.97 -23.23
CA GLU A 179 -11.01 -12.58 -24.51
C GLU A 179 -11.90 -11.66 -25.36
N GLY A 180 -11.89 -11.87 -26.69
CA GLY A 180 -12.67 -11.05 -27.62
C GLY A 180 -12.43 -9.55 -27.48
N SER A 181 -13.50 -8.77 -27.43
CA SER A 181 -13.49 -7.30 -27.27
C SER A 181 -13.01 -6.84 -25.89
N ALA A 182 -13.12 -7.68 -24.85
CA ALA A 182 -12.69 -7.33 -23.49
C ALA A 182 -11.18 -7.13 -23.39
N ARG A 183 -10.39 -7.75 -24.29
CA ARG A 183 -8.92 -7.57 -24.35
C ARG A 183 -8.53 -6.10 -24.47
N TRP A 184 -9.16 -5.37 -25.38
CA TRP A 184 -8.85 -3.96 -25.63
C TRP A 184 -9.25 -3.08 -24.45
N ALA A 185 -10.41 -3.35 -23.85
CA ALA A 185 -10.84 -2.65 -22.64
C ALA A 185 -9.85 -2.85 -21.49
N TYR A 186 -9.42 -4.09 -21.24
CA TYR A 186 -8.42 -4.37 -20.20
C TYR A 186 -7.07 -3.73 -20.50
N SER A 187 -6.58 -3.79 -21.74
CA SER A 187 -5.31 -3.15 -22.12
C SER A 187 -5.36 -1.64 -21.93
N PHE A 188 -6.43 -0.98 -22.37
CA PHE A 188 -6.60 0.46 -22.19
C PHE A 188 -6.64 0.85 -20.72
N LEU A 189 -7.46 0.17 -19.92
CA LEU A 189 -7.58 0.43 -18.48
C LEU A 189 -6.28 0.11 -17.73
N ALA A 190 -5.56 -0.95 -18.11
CA ALA A 190 -4.27 -1.28 -17.52
C ALA A 190 -3.22 -0.22 -17.80
N LEU A 191 -3.16 0.32 -19.03
CA LEU A 191 -2.24 1.40 -19.39
C LEU A 191 -2.58 2.68 -18.62
N LEU A 192 -3.86 3.03 -18.53
CA LEU A 192 -4.32 4.19 -17.75
C LEU A 192 -3.95 4.03 -16.26
N GLY A 193 -4.23 2.87 -15.68
CA GLY A 193 -3.91 2.57 -14.28
C GLY A 193 -2.41 2.53 -14.01
N ALA A 194 -1.62 1.95 -14.92
CA ALA A 194 -0.16 1.94 -14.83
C ALA A 194 0.44 3.34 -14.96
N GLY A 195 -0.11 4.19 -15.84
CA GLY A 195 0.30 5.59 -15.97
C GLY A 195 -0.02 6.39 -14.71
N ALA A 196 -1.26 6.30 -14.21
CA ALA A 196 -1.67 6.97 -12.97
C ALA A 196 -0.84 6.49 -11.76
N GLY A 197 -0.63 5.18 -11.64
CA GLY A 197 0.18 4.58 -10.59
C GLY A 197 1.66 4.93 -10.67
N GLY A 198 2.21 4.98 -11.89
CA GLY A 198 3.59 5.39 -12.16
C GLY A 198 3.86 6.87 -11.87
N LEU A 199 2.83 7.71 -11.87
CA LEU A 199 2.93 9.11 -11.44
C LEU A 199 2.70 9.28 -9.93
N ALA A 200 1.64 8.66 -9.40
CA ALA A 200 1.25 8.80 -7.99
C ALA A 200 2.25 8.15 -7.02
N THR A 201 2.79 6.97 -7.37
CA THR A 201 3.65 6.21 -6.44
C THR A 201 4.99 6.90 -6.21
N PRO A 202 5.74 7.35 -7.24
CA PRO A 202 6.98 8.09 -7.00
C PRO A 202 6.76 9.42 -6.29
N PHE A 203 5.64 10.09 -6.57
CA PHE A 203 5.27 11.30 -5.82
C PHE A 203 5.16 11.00 -4.32
N LEU A 204 4.50 9.92 -3.92
CA LEU A 204 4.39 9.55 -2.51
C LEU A 204 5.70 9.02 -1.90
N LEU A 205 6.55 8.36 -2.68
CA LEU A 205 7.77 7.74 -2.16
C LEU A 205 8.98 8.68 -2.12
N PHE A 206 9.02 9.71 -2.99
CA PHE A 206 10.22 10.52 -3.21
C PHE A 206 9.98 12.03 -3.11
N ASN A 207 8.74 12.51 -2.99
CA ASN A 207 8.51 13.93 -2.87
C ASN A 207 8.89 14.43 -1.47
N ARG A 208 9.95 15.23 -1.39
CA ARG A 208 10.41 15.87 -0.15
C ARG A 208 9.40 16.87 0.43
N GLN A 209 8.48 17.40 -0.38
CA GLN A 209 7.42 18.25 0.16
C GLN A 209 6.36 17.46 0.95
N ALA A 210 6.42 16.13 0.94
CA ALA A 210 5.52 15.26 1.70
C ALA A 210 6.12 14.75 3.01
N CYS A 211 7.39 15.05 3.31
CA CYS A 211 8.10 14.61 4.52
C CYS A 211 9.23 15.61 4.81
N ASP A 212 9.24 16.28 5.97
CA ASP A 212 10.41 17.09 6.41
C ASP A 212 11.57 16.21 6.93
N CYS A 213 11.51 14.92 6.58
CA CYS A 213 12.38 13.84 7.01
C CYS A 213 13.62 13.71 6.14
N ASP A 214 14.69 13.15 6.72
CA ASP A 214 15.82 12.65 5.93
C ASP A 214 15.32 11.74 4.80
N PRO A 215 15.80 11.93 3.56
CA PRO A 215 15.14 11.40 2.39
C PRO A 215 15.04 9.87 2.50
N PRO A 216 13.85 9.28 2.29
CA PRO A 216 13.54 7.88 2.58
C PRO A 216 14.11 6.92 1.53
N LEU A 217 15.32 7.22 1.06
CA LEU A 217 15.99 6.58 -0.06
C LEU A 217 16.15 5.09 0.15
N VAL A 218 16.41 4.64 1.38
CA VAL A 218 16.65 3.22 1.66
C VAL A 218 15.37 2.41 1.43
N ALA A 219 14.28 2.75 2.11
CA ALA A 219 13.00 2.05 1.96
C ALA A 219 12.49 2.13 0.52
N ALA A 220 12.50 3.33 -0.08
CA ALA A 220 12.06 3.53 -1.46
C ALA A 220 12.92 2.75 -2.48
N THR A 221 14.24 2.64 -2.26
CA THR A 221 15.12 1.80 -3.11
C THR A 221 14.71 0.35 -3.07
N PHE A 222 14.38 -0.20 -1.89
CA PHE A 222 13.92 -1.58 -1.78
C PHE A 222 12.55 -1.79 -2.45
N VAL A 223 11.65 -0.80 -2.42
CA VAL A 223 10.41 -0.83 -3.21
C VAL A 223 10.71 -0.90 -4.70
N VAL A 224 11.66 -0.09 -5.21
CA VAL A 224 12.09 -0.12 -6.62
C VAL A 224 12.69 -1.48 -6.99
N ILE A 225 13.53 -2.06 -6.14
CA ILE A 225 14.10 -3.40 -6.34
C ILE A 225 12.99 -4.46 -6.41
N ALA A 226 11.99 -4.40 -5.53
CA ALA A 226 10.83 -5.31 -5.55
C ALA A 226 10.00 -5.13 -6.83
N ALA A 227 9.79 -3.88 -7.28
CA ALA A 227 9.08 -3.58 -8.50
C ALA A 227 9.82 -4.13 -9.74
N ALA A 228 11.15 -3.96 -9.81
CA ALA A 228 11.97 -4.54 -10.86
C ALA A 228 11.89 -6.07 -10.87
N GLY A 229 12.01 -6.71 -9.71
CA GLY A 229 11.83 -8.16 -9.57
C GLY A 229 10.46 -8.62 -10.07
N THR A 230 9.40 -7.89 -9.73
CA THR A 230 8.03 -8.20 -10.15
C THR A 230 7.83 -8.05 -11.66
N ALA A 231 8.31 -6.95 -12.24
CA ALA A 231 8.24 -6.72 -13.68
C ALA A 231 9.00 -7.79 -14.47
N MET A 232 10.18 -8.19 -14.00
CA MET A 232 10.94 -9.30 -14.58
C MET A 232 10.19 -10.63 -14.46
N SER A 233 9.50 -10.87 -13.35
CA SER A 233 8.68 -12.06 -13.11
C SER A 233 7.51 -12.14 -14.10
N TRP A 234 6.81 -11.03 -14.31
CA TRP A 234 5.73 -10.93 -15.29
C TRP A 234 6.25 -11.10 -16.72
N TRP A 235 7.40 -10.49 -17.03
CA TRP A 235 8.07 -10.67 -18.32
C TRP A 235 8.40 -12.15 -18.59
N ASN A 236 9.01 -12.82 -17.61
CA ASN A 236 9.37 -14.24 -17.71
C ASN A 236 8.15 -15.16 -17.83
N THR A 237 7.02 -14.78 -17.25
CA THR A 237 5.74 -15.52 -17.39
C THR A 237 5.27 -15.50 -18.85
N VAL A 238 5.47 -14.39 -19.56
CA VAL A 238 5.04 -14.23 -20.97
C VAL A 238 6.12 -14.67 -21.96
N ARG A 239 7.39 -14.49 -21.61
CA ARG A 239 8.57 -14.85 -22.41
C ARG A 239 9.61 -15.53 -21.51
N PRO A 240 9.62 -16.87 -21.45
CA PRO A 240 10.55 -17.60 -20.60
C PRO A 240 12.00 -17.20 -20.89
N SER A 241 12.74 -16.84 -19.85
CA SER A 241 14.16 -16.52 -19.94
C SER A 241 14.96 -17.32 -18.91
N ARG A 242 16.28 -17.40 -19.08
CA ARG A 242 17.18 -18.10 -18.13
C ARG A 242 17.42 -17.33 -16.83
N LEU A 243 16.77 -16.18 -16.61
CA LEU A 243 17.01 -15.27 -15.48
C LEU A 243 16.10 -15.50 -14.27
N GLU A 244 15.40 -16.64 -14.18
CA GLU A 244 14.46 -16.95 -13.09
C GLU A 244 15.08 -16.74 -11.69
N THR A 245 16.27 -17.27 -11.44
CA THR A 245 16.94 -17.16 -10.13
C THR A 245 17.20 -15.70 -9.75
N LEU A 246 17.64 -14.89 -10.72
CA LEU A 246 17.89 -13.45 -10.50
C LEU A 246 16.59 -12.71 -10.20
N THR A 247 15.52 -13.01 -10.94
CA THR A 247 14.19 -12.43 -10.71
C THR A 247 13.69 -12.70 -9.30
N VAL A 248 13.79 -13.95 -8.82
CA VAL A 248 13.39 -14.32 -7.47
C VAL A 248 14.26 -13.64 -6.42
N ALA A 249 15.58 -13.60 -6.63
CA ALA A 249 16.50 -12.94 -5.71
C ALA A 249 16.20 -11.44 -5.58
N LEU A 250 15.96 -10.73 -6.69
CA LEU A 250 15.61 -9.32 -6.70
C LEU A 250 14.29 -9.06 -5.96
N GLY A 251 13.23 -9.81 -6.30
CA GLY A 251 11.93 -9.66 -5.66
C GLY A 251 11.99 -9.85 -4.15
N LEU A 252 12.59 -10.95 -3.68
CA LEU A 252 12.72 -11.23 -2.25
C LEU A 252 13.63 -10.22 -1.53
N THR A 253 14.71 -9.78 -2.16
CA THR A 253 15.61 -8.76 -1.58
C THR A 253 14.85 -7.44 -1.40
N GLY A 254 14.10 -7.01 -2.41
CA GLY A 254 13.28 -5.80 -2.35
C GLY A 254 12.23 -5.87 -1.25
N VAL A 255 11.44 -6.95 -1.21
CA VAL A 255 10.38 -7.11 -0.21
C VAL A 255 10.95 -7.23 1.21
N THR A 256 12.02 -7.99 1.40
CA THR A 256 12.64 -8.17 2.72
C THR A 256 13.28 -6.87 3.20
N GLY A 257 14.01 -6.17 2.33
CA GLY A 257 14.63 -4.90 2.69
C GLY A 257 13.58 -3.83 3.03
N ALA A 258 12.52 -3.70 2.22
CA ALA A 258 11.43 -2.76 2.50
C ALA A 258 10.75 -3.06 3.85
N ALA A 259 10.50 -4.35 4.15
CA ALA A 259 9.92 -4.75 5.43
C ALA A 259 10.85 -4.48 6.61
N VAL A 260 12.11 -4.93 6.54
CA VAL A 260 13.05 -4.86 7.68
C VAL A 260 13.36 -3.40 8.01
N PHE A 261 13.78 -2.61 7.02
CA PHE A 261 14.09 -1.20 7.28
C PHE A 261 12.85 -0.41 7.67
N GLY A 262 11.72 -0.65 7.01
CA GLY A 262 10.47 0.04 7.31
C GLY A 262 9.94 -0.26 8.71
N LEU A 263 9.97 -1.53 9.14
CA LEU A 263 9.51 -1.93 10.47
C LEU A 263 10.46 -1.49 11.59
N ILE A 264 11.78 -1.54 11.38
CA ILE A 264 12.74 -1.05 12.37
C ILE A 264 12.47 0.44 12.64
N ARG A 265 12.32 1.24 11.58
CA ARG A 265 11.97 2.65 11.71
C ARG A 265 10.62 2.85 12.39
N ALA A 266 9.56 2.21 11.88
CA ALA A 266 8.22 2.34 12.44
C ALA A 266 8.13 1.98 13.93
N VAL A 267 8.87 0.95 14.37
CA VAL A 267 8.92 0.53 15.77
C VAL A 267 9.73 1.51 16.61
N SER A 268 10.87 2.01 16.09
CA SER A 268 11.66 3.04 16.76
C SER A 268 10.82 4.29 17.01
N ASP A 269 10.17 4.78 15.96
CA ASP A 269 9.37 6.00 16.02
C ASP A 269 8.15 5.80 16.93
N ALA A 270 7.50 4.63 16.87
CA ALA A 270 6.38 4.31 17.77
C ALA A 270 6.78 4.30 19.25
N ILE A 271 8.00 3.83 19.57
CA ILE A 271 8.50 3.82 20.96
C ILE A 271 8.70 5.26 21.44
N GLU A 272 9.31 6.11 20.60
CA GLU A 272 9.57 7.51 20.92
C GLU A 272 8.28 8.33 21.10
N ILE A 273 7.27 8.06 20.26
CA ILE A 273 5.94 8.68 20.37
C ILE A 273 5.24 8.31 21.69
N ILE A 274 5.45 7.10 22.22
CA ILE A 274 4.71 6.57 23.38
C ILE A 274 5.45 6.84 24.70
N SER A 275 6.75 7.13 24.67
CA SER A 275 7.61 7.30 25.85
C SER A 275 7.57 8.71 26.43
#